data_AF-A0A813L0F9-F1
#
_entry.id   AF-A0A813L0F9-F1
#
_cell.length_a   1.000
_cell.length_b   1.000
_cell.length_c   1.000
_cell.angle_alpha   90.00
_cell.angle_beta   90.00
_cell.angle_gamma   90.00
#
_symmetry.space_group_name_H-M   'P 1'
#
loop_
_entity.id
_entity.type
_entity.pdbx_description
1 polymer ?
#
loop_
_entity_poly.entity_id
_entity_poly.type
_entity_poly.pdbx_seq_one_letter_code
_entity_poly.pdbx_strand_id
1 'polypeptide(L)'
;MSTHACFEKHKELANRHEEKVRILLEESSKALKPGPDRVVKAGLSASAGSAGLACKAVREAVAQQRLAVREYREASRLRPRDTETQQRLRAASLALRSLQDALDGPKPRPLRRFLAHYNLSIRYWDLGKAKQAIAEADRACQELRKVGLPCGCAEHNLLLMMQVHAEYRGEHRRLLDVLERSPEALHPNYELGIHFFDKRQLARAEAQLRFTRERARAVSALQLVEHDRQKLQASSGPADALACPAQDGKKAGRMIQLLEDVEDDLDFVAGLRQLWCVE
;
A
#
# COMPACT_ATOMS: atom_id res chain seq x y z
N MET A 1 0.81 37.56 20.91
CA MET A 1 -0.67 37.49 21.00
C MET A 1 -1.04 36.60 22.18
N SER A 2 -2.06 36.95 22.96
CA SER A 2 -2.53 36.06 24.04
C SER A 2 -3.21 34.81 23.47
N THR A 3 -3.19 33.70 24.22
CA THR A 3 -3.91 32.47 23.88
C THR A 3 -5.41 32.72 23.70
N HIS A 4 -5.96 33.66 24.46
CA HIS A 4 -7.32 34.15 24.30
C HIS A 4 -7.57 34.80 22.94
N ALA A 5 -6.71 35.74 22.52
CA ALA A 5 -6.86 36.41 21.23
C ALA A 5 -6.73 35.42 20.06
N CYS A 6 -5.87 34.41 20.20
CA CYS A 6 -5.74 33.35 19.21
C CYS A 6 -7.01 32.48 19.12
N PHE A 7 -7.58 32.09 20.27
CA PHE A 7 -8.85 31.35 20.34
C PHE A 7 -10.00 32.12 19.66
N GLU A 8 -10.20 33.39 20.03
CA GLU A 8 -11.26 34.22 19.45
C GLU A 8 -11.08 34.39 17.94
N LYS A 9 -9.85 34.56 17.48
CA LYS A 9 -9.54 34.65 16.04
C LYS A 9 -9.93 33.37 15.29
N HIS A 10 -9.59 32.18 15.80
CA HIS A 10 -9.97 30.92 15.17
C HIS A 10 -11.49 30.71 15.18
N LYS A 11 -12.16 31.04 16.29
CA LYS A 11 -13.62 30.99 16.40
C LYS A 11 -14.29 31.93 15.40
N GLU A 12 -13.78 33.15 15.26
CA GLU A 12 -14.30 34.13 14.30
C GLU A 12 -14.09 33.70 12.85
N LEU A 13 -12.90 33.20 12.50
CA LEU A 13 -12.62 32.69 11.16
C LEU A 13 -13.54 31.51 10.81
N ALA A 14 -13.76 30.60 11.75
CA ALA A 14 -14.70 29.49 11.58
C ALA A 14 -16.12 30.00 11.27
N ASN A 15 -16.61 30.96 12.05
CA ASN A 15 -17.93 31.59 11.83
C ASN A 15 -18.03 32.25 10.45
N ARG A 16 -16.98 32.96 10.01
CA ARG A 16 -16.94 33.58 8.67
C ARG A 16 -17.02 32.55 7.55
N HIS A 17 -16.38 31.39 7.72
CA HIS A 17 -16.46 30.30 6.76
C HIS A 17 -17.86 29.68 6.71
N GLU A 18 -18.52 29.45 7.86
CA GLU A 18 -19.91 28.96 7.90
C GLU A 18 -20.89 29.95 7.26
N GLU A 19 -20.69 31.25 7.48
CA GLU A 19 -21.53 32.28 6.84
C GLU A 19 -21.39 32.25 5.32
N LYS A 20 -20.16 32.11 4.80
CA LYS A 20 -19.92 31.94 3.36
C LYS A 20 -20.60 30.67 2.82
N VAL A 21 -20.57 29.57 3.58
CA VAL A 21 -21.27 28.34 3.20
C VAL A 21 -22.78 28.60 3.08
N ARG A 22 -23.38 29.30 4.03
CA ARG A 22 -24.80 29.67 3.99
C ARG A 22 -25.13 30.48 2.74
N ILE A 23 -24.35 31.52 2.45
CA ILE A 23 -24.55 32.38 1.27
C ILE A 23 -24.47 31.55 -0.02
N LEU A 24 -23.42 30.72 -0.17
CA LEU A 24 -23.23 29.87 -1.36
C LEU A 24 -24.39 28.88 -1.55
N LEU A 25 -24.90 28.30 -0.46
CA LEU A 25 -26.03 27.37 -0.53
C LEU A 25 -27.33 28.08 -0.89
N GLU A 26 -27.58 29.28 -0.36
CA GLU A 26 -28.73 30.10 -0.73
C GLU A 26 -28.68 30.52 -2.21
N GLU A 27 -27.52 30.95 -2.70
CA GLU A 27 -27.30 31.28 -4.12
C GLU A 27 -27.53 30.05 -5.01
N SER A 28 -27.00 28.89 -4.61
CA SER A 28 -27.22 27.63 -5.34
C SER A 28 -28.72 27.24 -5.37
N SER A 29 -29.44 27.43 -4.26
CA SER A 29 -30.88 27.16 -4.21
C SER A 29 -31.68 28.12 -5.08
N LYS A 30 -31.32 29.41 -5.10
CA LYS A 30 -31.95 30.41 -5.97
C LYS A 30 -31.72 30.09 -7.44
N ALA A 31 -30.52 29.63 -7.81
CA ALA A 31 -30.19 29.21 -9.17
C ALA A 31 -30.98 27.98 -9.65
N LEU A 32 -31.37 27.09 -8.71
CA LEU A 32 -32.13 25.87 -9.02
C LEU A 32 -33.65 26.07 -9.08
N LYS A 33 -34.21 27.13 -8.49
CA LYS A 33 -35.66 27.41 -8.56
C LYS A 33 -35.99 28.03 -9.94
N PRO A 34 -36.77 27.36 -10.81
CA PRO A 34 -37.20 27.97 -12.06
C PRO A 34 -38.15 29.13 -11.73
N GLY A 35 -37.79 30.35 -12.14
CA GLY A 35 -38.68 31.50 -12.02
C GLY A 35 -39.92 31.32 -12.91
N PRO A 36 -41.11 31.77 -12.47
CA PRO A 36 -42.37 31.58 -13.19
C PRO A 36 -42.37 32.18 -14.61
N ASP A 37 -41.57 33.23 -14.85
CA ASP A 37 -41.57 33.95 -16.13
C ASP A 37 -40.64 33.36 -17.21
N ARG A 38 -39.87 32.30 -16.92
CA ARG A 38 -38.92 31.69 -17.88
C ARG A 38 -39.47 30.52 -18.68
N VAL A 39 -40.73 30.12 -18.46
CA VAL A 39 -41.32 28.90 -19.05
C VAL A 39 -41.60 29.02 -20.55
N VAL A 40 -41.61 30.22 -21.14
CA VAL A 40 -42.23 30.39 -22.47
C VAL A 40 -41.25 30.32 -23.65
N LYS A 41 -39.93 30.46 -23.52
CA LYS A 41 -39.10 30.69 -24.74
C LYS A 41 -37.66 30.15 -24.85
N ALA A 42 -37.18 29.26 -23.99
CA ALA A 42 -35.82 28.72 -24.14
C ALA A 42 -35.75 27.20 -24.02
N GLY A 43 -35.58 26.53 -25.16
CA GLY A 43 -35.32 25.10 -25.26
C GLY A 43 -34.02 24.69 -24.58
N LEU A 44 -34.06 23.49 -23.98
CA LEU A 44 -33.03 22.50 -23.60
C LEU A 44 -31.58 22.92 -23.24
N SER A 45 -30.95 23.98 -23.79
CA SER A 45 -29.55 24.36 -23.54
C SER A 45 -29.33 25.25 -22.30
N ALA A 46 -30.35 25.99 -21.84
CA ALA A 46 -30.21 26.88 -20.68
C ALA A 46 -30.16 26.15 -19.32
N SER A 47 -30.68 24.91 -19.27
CA SER A 47 -30.77 24.12 -18.03
C SER A 47 -29.42 23.54 -17.57
N ALA A 48 -28.51 23.24 -18.50
CA ALA A 48 -27.19 22.71 -18.19
C ALA A 48 -26.29 23.75 -17.50
N GLY A 49 -26.46 25.03 -17.84
CA GLY A 49 -25.68 26.13 -17.27
C GLY A 49 -26.01 26.40 -15.79
N SER A 50 -27.29 26.43 -15.42
CA SER A 50 -27.72 26.67 -14.04
C SER A 50 -27.35 25.52 -13.11
N ALA A 51 -27.48 24.27 -13.57
CA ALA A 51 -27.05 23.09 -12.82
C ALA A 51 -25.52 23.08 -12.59
N GLY A 52 -24.73 23.48 -13.58
CA GLY A 52 -23.28 23.63 -13.45
C GLY A 52 -22.86 24.66 -12.41
N LEU A 53 -23.52 25.83 -12.40
CA LEU A 53 -23.29 26.88 -11.40
C LEU A 53 -23.66 26.42 -9.99
N ALA A 54 -24.80 25.74 -9.83
CA ALA A 54 -25.20 25.18 -8.54
C ALA A 54 -24.20 24.14 -8.03
N CYS A 55 -23.73 23.24 -8.89
CA CYS A 55 -22.72 22.24 -8.51
C CYS A 55 -21.39 22.88 -8.10
N LYS A 56 -20.95 23.93 -8.82
CA LYS A 56 -19.75 24.71 -8.45
C LYS A 56 -19.92 25.37 -7.08
N ALA A 57 -21.05 26.02 -6.83
CA ALA A 57 -21.35 26.65 -5.54
C ALA A 57 -21.35 25.63 -4.38
N VAL A 58 -21.93 24.44 -4.58
CA VAL A 58 -21.89 23.37 -3.55
C VAL A 58 -20.47 22.85 -3.31
N ARG A 59 -19.63 22.72 -4.34
CA ARG A 59 -18.21 22.35 -4.17
C ARG A 59 -17.42 23.40 -3.40
N GLU A 60 -17.67 24.68 -3.69
CA GLU A 60 -17.08 25.80 -2.94
C GLU A 60 -17.57 25.82 -1.49
N ALA A 61 -18.86 25.56 -1.26
CA ALA A 61 -19.42 25.40 0.08
C ALA A 61 -18.73 24.25 0.85
N VAL A 62 -18.47 23.10 0.23
CA VAL A 62 -17.70 22.02 0.86
C VAL A 62 -16.29 22.46 1.21
N ALA A 63 -15.61 23.22 0.34
CA ALA A 63 -14.27 23.73 0.63
C ALA A 63 -14.28 24.70 1.83
N GLN A 64 -15.24 25.64 1.87
CA GLN A 64 -15.40 26.56 3.00
C GLN A 64 -15.75 25.81 4.30
N GLN A 65 -16.61 24.79 4.24
CA GLN A 65 -16.98 24.00 5.40
C GLN A 65 -15.79 23.19 5.97
N ARG A 66 -14.87 22.73 5.12
CA ARG A 66 -13.60 22.10 5.56
C ARG A 66 -12.72 23.08 6.33
N LEU A 67 -12.64 24.33 5.87
CA LEU A 67 -11.91 25.39 6.57
C LEU A 67 -12.56 25.69 7.93
N ALA A 68 -13.89 25.84 7.98
CA ALA A 68 -14.61 26.02 9.25
C ALA A 68 -14.30 24.91 10.27
N VAL A 69 -14.37 23.64 9.86
CA VAL A 69 -14.04 22.49 10.72
C VAL A 69 -12.58 22.53 11.20
N ARG A 70 -11.63 22.94 10.34
CA ARG A 70 -10.23 23.10 10.72
C ARG A 70 -10.06 24.18 11.79
N GLU A 71 -10.64 25.36 11.58
CA GLU A 71 -10.56 26.48 12.51
C GLU A 71 -11.21 26.15 13.86
N TYR A 72 -12.37 25.49 13.88
CA TYR A 72 -12.99 25.01 15.12
C TYR A 72 -12.15 23.95 15.85
N ARG A 73 -11.39 23.11 15.15
CA ARG A 73 -10.45 22.16 15.79
C ARG A 73 -9.32 22.90 16.48
N GLU A 74 -8.76 23.93 15.86
CA GLU A 74 -7.71 24.75 16.51
C GLU A 74 -8.28 25.53 17.71
N ALA A 75 -9.46 26.13 17.59
CA ALA A 75 -10.15 26.77 18.71
C ALA A 75 -10.41 25.79 19.87
N SER A 76 -10.87 24.57 19.55
CA SER A 76 -11.10 23.52 20.55
C SER A 76 -9.82 23.03 21.22
N ARG A 77 -8.66 23.08 20.56
CA ARG A 77 -7.36 22.75 21.17
C ARG A 77 -6.93 23.83 22.16
N LEU A 78 -7.14 25.10 21.83
CA LEU A 78 -6.78 26.23 22.68
C LEU A 78 -7.67 26.32 23.92
N ARG A 79 -8.95 25.98 23.81
CA ARG A 79 -9.90 25.91 24.95
C ARG A 79 -10.72 24.62 24.93
N PRO A 80 -10.17 23.50 25.44
CA PRO A 80 -10.86 22.21 25.42
C PRO A 80 -12.15 22.17 26.23
N ARG A 81 -12.32 23.07 27.22
CA ARG A 81 -13.50 23.12 28.09
C ARG A 81 -14.63 24.01 27.56
N ASP A 82 -14.43 24.72 26.45
CA ASP A 82 -15.47 25.56 25.88
C ASP A 82 -16.53 24.70 25.17
N THR A 83 -17.69 24.56 25.80
CA THR A 83 -18.78 23.71 25.31
C THR A 83 -19.40 24.23 24.01
N GLU A 84 -19.42 25.55 23.82
CA GLU A 84 -19.95 26.17 22.60
C GLU A 84 -19.10 25.78 21.38
N THR A 85 -17.77 25.95 21.44
CA THR A 85 -16.87 25.57 20.35
C THR A 85 -16.96 24.08 20.03
N GLN A 86 -17.09 23.22 21.05
CA GLN A 86 -17.27 21.78 20.82
C GLN A 86 -18.60 21.47 20.10
N GLN A 87 -19.70 22.12 20.50
CA GLN A 87 -21.00 21.96 19.85
C GLN A 87 -20.95 22.42 18.39
N ARG A 88 -20.35 23.58 18.12
CA ARG A 88 -20.16 24.10 16.76
C ARG A 88 -19.26 23.19 15.92
N LEU A 89 -18.16 22.67 16.47
CA LEU A 89 -17.31 21.71 15.76
C LEU A 89 -18.08 20.44 15.34
N ARG A 90 -18.95 19.93 16.23
CA ARG A 90 -19.81 18.77 15.91
C ARG A 90 -20.81 19.12 14.81
N ALA A 91 -21.50 20.25 14.92
CA ALA A 91 -22.46 20.73 13.92
C ALA A 91 -21.78 20.93 12.56
N ALA A 92 -20.64 21.61 12.53
CA ALA A 92 -19.85 21.84 11.32
C ALA A 92 -19.38 20.54 10.66
N SER A 93 -19.00 19.54 11.46
CA SER A 93 -18.59 18.22 10.97
C SER A 93 -19.75 17.40 10.42
N LEU A 94 -20.96 17.56 10.96
CA LEU A 94 -22.18 16.94 10.42
C LEU A 94 -22.60 17.62 9.10
N ALA A 95 -22.58 18.94 9.05
CA ALA A 95 -22.86 19.70 7.84
C ALA A 95 -21.89 19.35 6.71
N LEU A 96 -20.59 19.22 7.01
CA LEU A 96 -19.59 18.78 6.04
C LEU A 96 -19.92 17.41 5.43
N ARG A 97 -20.33 16.45 6.27
CA ARG A 97 -20.73 15.11 5.79
C ARG A 97 -21.96 15.19 4.90
N SER A 98 -22.99 15.93 5.33
CA SER A 98 -24.21 16.11 4.54
C SER A 98 -23.95 16.75 3.17
N LEU A 99 -23.06 17.75 3.11
CA LEU A 99 -22.71 18.40 1.84
C LEU A 99 -21.88 17.46 0.93
N GLN A 100 -20.98 16.66 1.52
CA GLN A 100 -20.23 15.64 0.78
C GLN A 100 -21.15 14.55 0.23
N ASP A 101 -22.11 14.08 1.03
CA ASP A 101 -23.10 13.09 0.60
C ASP A 101 -23.99 13.64 -0.53
N ALA A 102 -24.33 14.94 -0.49
CA ALA A 102 -25.08 15.59 -1.56
C ALA A 102 -24.29 15.70 -2.87
N LEU A 103 -22.97 15.93 -2.82
CA LEU A 103 -22.11 15.99 -4.00
C LEU A 103 -21.79 14.62 -4.59
N ASP A 104 -21.55 13.64 -3.73
CA ASP A 104 -21.14 12.29 -4.15
C ASP A 104 -22.31 11.50 -4.78
N GLY A 105 -23.54 12.00 -4.66
CA GLY A 105 -24.76 11.27 -4.98
C GLY A 105 -24.90 10.00 -4.14
N PRO A 106 -26.05 9.31 -4.20
CA PRO A 106 -26.13 7.94 -3.73
C PRO A 106 -25.25 7.10 -4.67
N LYS A 107 -23.94 6.98 -4.40
CA LYS A 107 -23.10 5.95 -5.04
C LYS A 107 -23.88 4.65 -4.92
N PRO A 108 -24.20 3.95 -6.04
CA PRO A 108 -24.97 2.73 -5.93
C PRO A 108 -24.24 1.83 -4.94
N ARG A 109 -24.90 1.54 -3.82
CA ARG A 109 -24.37 0.77 -2.69
C ARG A 109 -23.56 -0.48 -3.08
N PRO A 110 -23.83 -1.20 -4.21
CA PRO A 110 -22.96 -2.28 -4.66
C PRO A 110 -21.53 -1.88 -5.06
N LEU A 111 -21.27 -0.64 -5.52
CA LEU A 111 -19.90 -0.22 -5.87
C LEU A 111 -18.96 -0.20 -4.67
N ARG A 112 -19.46 0.11 -3.46
CA ARG A 112 -18.61 0.08 -2.25
C ARG A 112 -18.16 -1.35 -1.91
N ARG A 113 -19.08 -2.33 -2.00
CA ARG A 113 -18.76 -3.73 -1.74
C ARG A 113 -17.87 -4.32 -2.82
N PHE A 114 -18.20 -4.05 -4.08
CA PHE A 114 -17.33 -4.38 -5.22
C PHE A 114 -15.90 -3.86 -5.02
N LEU A 115 -15.74 -2.56 -4.74
CA LEU A 115 -14.42 -1.95 -4.54
C LEU A 115 -13.67 -2.56 -3.36
N ALA A 116 -14.38 -2.91 -2.27
CA ALA A 116 -13.78 -3.58 -1.13
C ALA A 116 -13.21 -4.96 -1.52
N HIS A 117 -14.01 -5.81 -2.17
CA HIS A 117 -13.59 -7.14 -2.63
C HIS A 117 -12.47 -7.05 -3.69
N TYR A 118 -12.60 -6.13 -4.65
CA TYR A 118 -11.58 -5.91 -5.68
C TYR A 118 -10.24 -5.50 -5.05
N ASN A 119 -10.24 -4.51 -4.15
CA ASN A 119 -9.02 -4.09 -3.47
C ASN A 119 -8.44 -5.18 -2.56
N LEU A 120 -9.28 -5.94 -1.85
CA LEU A 120 -8.83 -7.08 -1.05
C LEU A 120 -8.18 -8.16 -1.90
N SER A 121 -8.69 -8.41 -3.11
CA SER A 121 -8.09 -9.39 -4.03
C SER A 121 -6.65 -9.02 -4.36
N ILE A 122 -6.37 -7.76 -4.70
CA ILE A 122 -5.03 -7.25 -4.99
C ILE A 122 -4.14 -7.36 -3.74
N ARG A 123 -4.65 -6.94 -2.58
CA ARG A 123 -3.88 -7.01 -1.34
C ARG A 123 -3.54 -8.44 -0.93
N TYR A 124 -4.47 -9.38 -1.06
CA TYR A 124 -4.16 -10.79 -0.80
C TYR A 124 -3.19 -11.36 -1.83
N TRP A 125 -3.23 -10.89 -3.08
CA TRP A 125 -2.28 -11.29 -4.09
C TRP A 125 -0.86 -10.83 -3.75
N ASP A 126 -0.69 -9.55 -3.38
CA ASP A 126 0.59 -8.98 -2.93
C ASP A 126 1.16 -9.73 -1.71
N LEU A 127 0.28 -10.18 -0.80
CA LEU A 127 0.65 -10.99 0.37
C LEU A 127 0.94 -12.46 0.03
N GLY A 128 0.84 -12.87 -1.23
CA GLY A 128 1.02 -14.26 -1.66
C GLY A 128 -0.10 -15.21 -1.24
N LYS A 129 -1.23 -14.68 -0.76
CA LYS A 129 -2.41 -15.46 -0.36
C LYS A 129 -3.33 -15.69 -1.57
N ALA A 130 -2.79 -16.34 -2.61
CA ALA A 130 -3.43 -16.47 -3.92
C ALA A 130 -4.85 -17.04 -3.89
N LYS A 131 -5.11 -18.06 -3.06
CA LYS A 131 -6.46 -18.64 -2.91
C LYS A 131 -7.49 -17.61 -2.39
N GLN A 132 -7.10 -16.80 -1.40
CA GLN A 132 -7.97 -15.75 -0.86
C GLN A 132 -8.14 -14.61 -1.86
N ALA A 133 -7.07 -14.25 -2.57
CA ALA A 133 -7.12 -13.26 -3.64
C ALA A 133 -8.14 -13.63 -4.73
N ILE A 134 -8.07 -14.86 -5.24
CA ILE A 134 -9.00 -15.38 -6.26
C ILE A 134 -10.44 -15.38 -5.73
N ALA A 135 -10.67 -15.83 -4.49
CA ALA A 135 -12.00 -15.84 -3.88
C ALA A 135 -12.59 -14.41 -3.76
N GLU A 136 -11.78 -13.43 -3.39
CA GLU A 136 -12.20 -12.02 -3.31
C GLU A 136 -12.43 -11.41 -4.70
N ALA A 137 -11.62 -11.76 -5.70
CA ALA A 137 -11.82 -11.34 -7.09
C ALA A 137 -13.14 -11.88 -7.67
N ASP A 138 -13.48 -13.13 -7.37
CA ASP A 138 -14.77 -13.71 -7.76
C ASP A 138 -15.95 -13.03 -7.05
N ARG A 139 -15.85 -12.76 -5.74
CA ARG A 139 -16.85 -11.96 -5.00
C ARG A 139 -17.05 -10.58 -5.62
N ALA A 140 -15.97 -9.92 -6.06
CA ALA A 140 -16.06 -8.64 -6.75
C ALA A 140 -16.88 -8.75 -8.06
N CYS A 141 -16.65 -9.80 -8.86
CA CYS A 141 -17.44 -10.07 -10.06
C CYS A 141 -18.92 -10.34 -9.73
N GLN A 142 -19.19 -11.13 -8.70
CA GLN A 142 -20.55 -11.41 -8.25
C GLN A 142 -21.29 -10.14 -7.82
N GLU A 143 -20.64 -9.23 -7.09
CA GLU A 143 -21.25 -7.96 -6.69
C GLU A 143 -21.60 -7.07 -7.89
N LEU A 144 -20.83 -7.11 -8.99
CA LEU A 144 -21.20 -6.40 -10.23
C LEU A 144 -22.36 -7.06 -10.96
N ARG A 145 -22.34 -8.40 -11.09
CA ARG A 145 -23.40 -9.19 -11.73
C ARG A 145 -24.75 -9.00 -11.04
N LYS A 146 -24.79 -8.93 -9.71
CA LYS A 146 -26.02 -8.68 -8.92
C LYS A 146 -26.77 -7.40 -9.31
N VAL A 147 -26.08 -6.43 -9.90
CA VAL A 147 -26.62 -5.12 -10.28
C VAL A 147 -26.80 -5.00 -11.79
N GLY A 148 -26.51 -6.06 -12.55
CA GLY A 148 -26.52 -6.04 -14.01
C GLY A 148 -25.41 -5.17 -14.62
N LEU A 149 -24.31 -4.93 -13.89
CA LEU A 149 -23.14 -4.22 -14.44
C LEU A 149 -22.13 -5.21 -15.05
N PRO A 150 -21.43 -4.83 -16.14
CA PRO A 150 -20.39 -5.67 -16.73
C PRO A 150 -19.21 -5.82 -15.74
N CYS A 151 -18.61 -7.02 -15.70
CA CYS A 151 -17.50 -7.31 -14.78
C CYS A 151 -16.20 -6.58 -15.15
N GLY A 152 -15.92 -6.44 -16.45
CA GLY A 152 -14.79 -5.68 -16.97
C GLY A 152 -13.45 -6.06 -16.32
N CYS A 153 -12.78 -5.08 -15.70
CA CYS A 153 -11.48 -5.27 -15.05
C CYS A 153 -11.52 -6.30 -13.91
N ALA A 154 -12.65 -6.51 -13.25
CA ALA A 154 -12.78 -7.47 -12.15
C ALA A 154 -12.59 -8.92 -12.65
N GLU A 155 -13.22 -9.24 -13.78
CA GLU A 155 -13.14 -10.55 -14.41
C GLU A 155 -11.77 -10.77 -15.04
N HIS A 156 -11.21 -9.76 -15.70
CA HIS A 156 -9.83 -9.83 -16.20
C HIS A 156 -8.83 -10.11 -15.08
N ASN A 157 -8.96 -9.42 -13.95
CA ASN A 157 -8.13 -9.65 -12.76
C ASN A 157 -8.28 -11.08 -12.22
N LEU A 158 -9.52 -11.59 -12.13
CA LEU A 158 -9.78 -12.96 -11.70
C LEU A 158 -9.12 -13.99 -12.63
N LEU A 159 -9.31 -13.86 -13.94
CA LEU A 159 -8.73 -14.76 -14.94
C LEU A 159 -7.21 -14.75 -14.89
N LEU A 160 -6.60 -13.56 -14.81
CA LEU A 160 -5.15 -13.42 -14.69
C LEU A 160 -4.63 -14.08 -13.42
N MET A 161 -5.27 -13.85 -12.26
CA MET A 161 -4.88 -14.48 -11.00
C MET A 161 -5.00 -16.00 -11.07
N MET A 162 -6.05 -16.53 -11.69
CA MET A 162 -6.23 -17.98 -11.86
C MET A 162 -5.16 -18.59 -12.76
N GLN A 163 -4.89 -17.97 -13.91
CA GLN A 163 -3.88 -18.41 -14.87
C GLN A 163 -2.49 -18.42 -14.24
N VAL A 164 -2.05 -17.29 -13.70
CA VAL A 164 -0.75 -17.15 -13.04
C VAL A 164 -0.66 -18.07 -11.81
N HIS A 165 -1.73 -18.24 -11.04
CA HIS A 165 -1.68 -19.16 -9.91
C HIS A 165 -1.51 -20.61 -10.35
N ALA A 166 -2.16 -21.03 -11.43
CA ALA A 166 -2.10 -22.40 -11.95
C ALA A 166 -0.73 -22.71 -12.55
N GLU A 167 -0.23 -21.84 -13.43
CA GLU A 167 1.06 -21.97 -14.11
C GLU A 167 2.22 -22.17 -13.12
N TYR A 168 2.27 -21.30 -12.12
CA TYR A 168 3.39 -21.26 -11.18
C TYR A 168 3.15 -22.06 -9.89
N ARG A 169 2.16 -22.95 -9.85
CA ARG A 169 1.80 -23.73 -8.64
C ARG A 169 2.82 -24.80 -8.31
N GLY A 170 3.24 -25.56 -9.33
CA GLY A 170 4.15 -26.69 -9.19
C GLY A 170 5.51 -26.22 -8.71
N GLU A 171 6.11 -25.27 -9.43
CA GLU A 171 7.43 -24.72 -9.10
C GLU A 171 7.44 -24.04 -7.73
N HIS A 172 6.36 -23.33 -7.37
CA HIS A 172 6.26 -22.76 -6.03
C HIS A 172 6.37 -23.81 -4.92
N ARG A 173 5.67 -24.94 -5.07
CA ARG A 173 5.71 -26.02 -4.09
C ARG A 173 7.09 -26.64 -4.04
N ARG A 174 7.69 -26.94 -5.20
CA ARG A 174 9.05 -27.48 -5.29
C ARG A 174 10.06 -26.59 -4.55
N LEU A 175 10.06 -25.28 -4.81
CA LEU A 175 10.95 -24.33 -4.15
C LEU A 175 10.74 -24.28 -2.63
N LEU A 176 9.49 -24.31 -2.17
CA LEU A 176 9.20 -24.36 -0.74
C LEU A 176 9.66 -25.67 -0.09
N ASP A 177 9.48 -26.81 -0.76
CA ASP A 177 9.91 -28.12 -0.26
C ASP A 177 11.45 -28.21 -0.16
N VAL A 178 12.18 -27.54 -1.06
CA VAL A 178 13.65 -27.41 -0.99
C VAL A 178 14.05 -26.51 0.18
N LEU A 179 13.39 -25.36 0.34
CA LEU A 179 13.67 -24.42 1.43
C LEU A 179 13.26 -24.95 2.81
N GLU A 180 12.32 -25.89 2.89
CA GLU A 180 12.00 -26.59 4.14
C GLU A 180 13.16 -27.46 4.60
N ARG A 181 13.94 -28.02 3.66
CA ARG A 181 15.12 -28.84 3.95
C ARG A 181 16.36 -27.99 4.20
N SER A 182 16.55 -26.96 3.38
CA SER A 182 17.73 -26.09 3.38
C SER A 182 17.28 -24.62 3.33
N PRO A 183 16.85 -24.03 4.47
CA PRO A 183 16.29 -22.68 4.49
C PRO A 183 17.31 -21.60 4.14
N GLU A 184 18.61 -21.88 4.31
CA GLU A 184 19.69 -20.92 4.08
C GLU A 184 20.28 -20.95 2.66
N ALA A 185 19.88 -21.93 1.83
CA ALA A 185 20.43 -22.11 0.48
C ALA A 185 20.12 -20.90 -0.42
N LEU A 186 21.14 -20.26 -1.00
CA LEU A 186 20.99 -19.05 -1.81
C LEU A 186 20.21 -19.30 -3.08
N HIS A 187 20.52 -20.37 -3.81
CA HIS A 187 19.93 -20.60 -5.13
C HIS A 187 18.40 -20.75 -5.06
N PRO A 188 17.80 -21.63 -4.23
CA PRO A 188 16.35 -21.73 -4.09
C PRO A 188 15.71 -20.45 -3.54
N ASN A 189 16.38 -19.73 -2.64
CA ASN A 189 15.89 -18.44 -2.14
C ASN A 189 15.87 -17.37 -3.26
N TYR A 190 16.87 -17.36 -4.15
CA TYR A 190 16.92 -16.48 -5.32
C TYR A 190 15.82 -16.81 -6.33
N GLU A 191 15.70 -18.08 -6.71
CA GLU A 191 14.66 -18.55 -7.63
C GLU A 191 13.26 -18.26 -7.09
N LEU A 192 13.03 -18.43 -5.78
CA LEU A 192 11.76 -18.06 -5.15
C LEU A 192 11.50 -16.54 -5.23
N GLY A 193 12.55 -15.72 -5.15
CA GLY A 193 12.47 -14.28 -5.35
C GLY A 193 12.03 -13.90 -6.77
N ILE A 194 12.65 -14.51 -7.79
CA ILE A 194 12.24 -14.36 -9.20
C ILE A 194 10.81 -14.85 -9.39
N HIS A 195 10.47 -15.99 -8.82
CA HIS A 195 9.14 -16.58 -8.93
C HIS A 195 8.04 -15.66 -8.36
N PHE A 196 8.33 -14.97 -7.25
CA PHE A 196 7.42 -13.94 -6.74
C PHE A 196 7.34 -12.73 -7.67
N PHE A 197 8.45 -12.34 -8.30
CA PHE A 197 8.48 -11.24 -9.26
C PHE A 197 7.61 -11.54 -10.49
N ASP A 198 7.73 -12.74 -11.05
CA ASP A 198 6.94 -13.20 -12.20
C ASP A 198 5.45 -13.26 -11.89
N LYS A 199 5.09 -13.66 -10.66
CA LYS A 199 3.71 -13.59 -10.15
C LYS A 199 3.21 -12.17 -9.89
N ARG A 200 4.05 -11.15 -10.10
CA ARG A 200 3.79 -9.74 -9.74
C ARG A 200 3.56 -9.52 -8.24
N GLN A 201 4.10 -10.38 -7.39
CA GLN A 201 4.06 -10.26 -5.92
C GLN A 201 5.25 -9.44 -5.44
N LEU A 202 5.33 -8.17 -5.87
CA LEU A 202 6.54 -7.36 -5.81
C LEU A 202 7.10 -7.18 -4.39
N ALA A 203 6.23 -6.98 -3.39
CA ALA A 203 6.67 -6.83 -2.01
C ALA A 203 7.35 -8.10 -1.45
N ARG A 204 6.85 -9.29 -1.83
CA ARG A 204 7.47 -10.55 -1.43
C ARG A 204 8.75 -10.82 -2.21
N ALA A 205 8.74 -10.54 -3.51
CA ALA A 205 9.92 -10.65 -4.36
C ALA A 205 11.06 -9.80 -3.80
N GLU A 206 10.78 -8.54 -3.46
CA GLU A 206 11.75 -7.64 -2.87
C GLU A 206 12.29 -8.15 -1.53
N ALA A 207 11.41 -8.56 -0.61
CA ALA A 207 11.82 -9.10 0.69
C ALA A 207 12.72 -10.34 0.53
N GLN A 208 12.32 -11.25 -0.38
CA GLN A 208 13.04 -12.49 -0.65
C GLN A 208 14.41 -12.23 -1.29
N LEU A 209 14.48 -11.37 -2.31
CA LEU A 209 15.73 -11.02 -2.98
C LEU A 209 16.67 -10.23 -2.07
N ARG A 210 16.14 -9.37 -1.19
CA ARG A 210 16.96 -8.70 -0.16
C ARG A 210 17.57 -9.70 0.81
N PHE A 211 16.78 -10.66 1.29
CA PHE A 211 17.27 -11.75 2.14
C PHE A 211 18.39 -12.54 1.45
N THR A 212 18.17 -12.99 0.21
CA THR A 212 19.19 -13.69 -0.59
C THR A 212 20.46 -12.86 -0.74
N ARG A 213 20.34 -11.56 -1.05
CA ARG A 213 21.49 -10.66 -1.19
C ARG A 213 22.29 -10.52 0.09
N GLU A 214 21.62 -10.37 1.23
CA GLU A 214 22.27 -10.25 2.54
C GLU A 214 23.01 -11.54 2.90
N ARG A 215 22.39 -12.69 2.64
CA ARG A 215 23.04 -14.00 2.85
C ARG A 215 24.25 -14.19 1.93
N ALA A 216 24.14 -13.84 0.65
CA ALA A 216 25.25 -13.94 -0.30
C ALA A 216 26.45 -13.08 0.13
N ARG A 217 26.19 -11.89 0.69
CA ARG A 217 27.24 -11.03 1.26
C ARG A 217 27.90 -11.66 2.48
N ALA A 218 27.12 -12.27 3.37
CA ALA A 218 27.65 -12.96 4.55
C ALA A 218 28.55 -14.15 4.14
N VAL A 219 28.10 -14.96 3.19
CA VAL A 219 28.85 -16.08 2.64
C VAL A 219 30.17 -15.59 2.00
N SER A 220 30.10 -14.55 1.16
CA SER A 220 31.31 -13.97 0.53
C SER A 220 32.31 -13.43 1.57
N ALA A 221 31.82 -12.87 2.69
CA ALA A 221 32.69 -12.38 3.75
C ALA A 221 33.38 -13.54 4.51
N LEU A 222 32.68 -14.64 4.76
CA LEU A 222 33.26 -15.83 5.37
C LEU A 222 34.37 -16.44 4.50
N GLN A 223 34.15 -16.53 3.19
CA GLN A 223 35.19 -17.00 2.26
C GLN A 223 36.46 -16.16 2.32
N LEU A 224 36.33 -14.84 2.40
CA LEU A 224 37.48 -13.94 2.48
C LEU A 224 38.30 -14.22 3.74
N VAL A 225 37.61 -14.40 4.88
CA VAL A 225 38.24 -14.75 6.16
C VAL A 225 38.94 -16.10 6.09
N GLU A 226 38.34 -17.09 5.46
CA GLU A 226 38.95 -18.42 5.31
C GLU A 226 40.18 -18.40 4.43
N HIS A 227 40.13 -17.67 3.32
CA HIS A 227 41.26 -17.48 2.42
C HIS A 227 42.41 -16.75 3.12
N ASP A 228 42.13 -15.70 3.90
CA ASP A 228 43.14 -15.01 4.69
C ASP A 228 43.74 -15.91 5.78
N ARG A 229 42.93 -16.75 6.42
CA ARG A 229 43.40 -17.79 7.36
C ARG A 229 44.33 -18.79 6.68
N GLN A 230 43.98 -19.28 5.49
CA GLN A 230 44.81 -20.21 4.72
C GLN A 230 46.14 -19.55 4.31
N LYS A 231 46.13 -18.28 3.90
CA LYS A 231 47.35 -17.51 3.61
C LYS A 231 48.27 -17.36 4.82
N LEU A 232 47.72 -17.06 6.00
CA LEU A 232 48.48 -16.97 7.25
C LEU A 232 49.06 -18.33 7.67
N GLN A 233 48.35 -19.43 7.42
CA GLN A 233 48.85 -20.78 7.65
C GLN A 233 49.96 -21.17 6.68
N ALA A 234 49.91 -20.70 5.44
CA ALA A 234 50.98 -20.94 4.46
C ALA A 234 52.24 -20.10 4.74
N SER A 235 52.11 -18.93 5.37
CA SER A 235 53.24 -18.05 5.70
C SER A 235 53.87 -18.35 7.06
N SER A 236 53.16 -18.99 7.98
CA SER A 236 53.72 -19.49 9.24
C SER A 236 54.53 -20.77 8.96
N GLY A 237 55.85 -20.62 8.88
CA GLY A 237 56.75 -21.75 8.62
C GLY A 237 56.62 -22.87 9.66
N PRO A 238 57.09 -24.10 9.35
CA PRO A 238 56.89 -25.30 10.15
C PRO A 238 57.50 -25.26 11.57
N ALA A 239 58.29 -24.22 11.90
CA ALA A 239 59.02 -24.13 13.17
C ALA A 239 58.17 -23.66 14.37
N ASP A 240 57.03 -22.99 14.16
CA ASP A 240 56.20 -22.41 15.25
C ASP A 240 54.92 -23.20 15.56
N ALA A 241 54.78 -24.44 15.05
CA ALA A 241 53.56 -25.24 15.14
C ALA A 241 53.25 -25.86 16.53
N LEU A 242 54.00 -25.53 17.59
CA LEU A 242 54.04 -26.34 18.82
C LEU A 242 53.00 -26.01 19.91
N ALA A 243 52.08 -25.05 19.73
CA ALA A 243 51.08 -24.77 20.78
C ALA A 243 49.79 -24.08 20.30
N CYS A 244 49.10 -24.62 19.30
CA CYS A 244 47.69 -24.26 19.12
C CYS A 244 46.82 -25.24 19.94
N PRO A 245 46.11 -24.77 20.99
CA PRO A 245 45.29 -25.64 21.81
C PRO A 245 44.20 -26.28 20.97
N ALA A 246 44.05 -27.60 21.10
CA ALA A 246 43.07 -28.46 20.44
C ALA A 246 41.63 -28.19 20.95
N GLN A 247 41.22 -26.93 20.99
CA GLN A 247 39.88 -26.54 21.37
C GLN A 247 38.95 -26.59 20.15
N ASP A 248 38.01 -27.54 20.25
CA ASP A 248 36.69 -27.54 19.63
C ASP A 248 36.53 -28.24 18.27
N GLY A 249 36.80 -29.54 18.21
CA GLY A 249 36.34 -30.42 17.13
C GLY A 249 34.82 -30.35 16.86
N LYS A 250 34.00 -29.94 17.85
CA LYS A 250 32.57 -29.69 17.66
C LYS A 250 32.26 -28.40 16.90
N LYS A 251 33.08 -27.35 17.07
CA LYS A 251 32.92 -26.10 16.29
C LYS A 251 33.40 -26.31 14.87
N ALA A 252 34.51 -27.03 14.70
CA ALA A 252 35.02 -27.42 13.38
C ALA A 252 33.98 -28.24 12.60
N GLY A 253 33.33 -29.24 13.23
CA GLY A 253 32.28 -30.02 12.57
C GLY A 253 31.06 -29.19 12.14
N ARG A 254 30.59 -28.26 12.98
CA ARG A 254 29.49 -27.35 12.60
C ARG A 254 29.88 -26.39 11.48
N MET A 255 31.14 -25.95 11.46
CA MET A 255 31.66 -25.09 10.41
C MET A 255 31.77 -25.85 9.09
N ILE A 256 32.26 -27.10 9.09
CA ILE A 256 32.30 -27.95 7.89
C ILE A 256 30.90 -28.19 7.32
N GLN A 257 29.92 -28.47 8.17
CA GLN A 257 28.54 -28.69 7.73
C GLN A 257 27.90 -27.41 7.16
N LEU A 258 28.21 -26.24 7.74
CA LEU A 258 27.84 -24.94 7.17
C LEU A 258 28.58 -24.63 5.87
N LEU A 259 29.77 -25.21 5.65
CA LEU A 259 30.58 -24.99 4.45
C LEU A 259 30.17 -25.88 3.28
N GLU A 260 29.70 -27.11 3.54
CA GLU A 260 29.13 -27.99 2.51
C GLU A 260 27.90 -27.36 1.85
N ASP A 261 26.97 -26.81 2.65
CA ASP A 261 25.80 -26.07 2.13
C ASP A 261 26.21 -24.76 1.41
N VAL A 262 27.39 -24.23 1.73
CA VAL A 262 27.92 -23.02 1.11
C VAL A 262 28.56 -23.33 -0.25
N GLU A 263 29.17 -24.49 -0.46
CA GLU A 263 29.87 -24.80 -1.72
C GLU A 263 28.95 -24.66 -2.95
N ASP A 264 27.74 -25.22 -2.90
CA ASP A 264 26.70 -25.04 -3.93
C ASP A 264 26.33 -23.56 -4.13
N ASP A 265 26.28 -22.79 -3.04
CA ASP A 265 25.98 -21.37 -3.03
C ASP A 265 27.13 -20.53 -3.62
N LEU A 266 28.38 -20.99 -3.50
CA LEU A 266 29.56 -20.35 -4.08
C LEU A 266 29.62 -20.52 -5.58
N ASP A 267 29.36 -21.73 -6.08
CA ASP A 267 29.27 -22.00 -7.50
C ASP A 267 28.17 -21.16 -8.14
N PHE A 268 27.03 -21.04 -7.46
CA PHE A 268 25.94 -20.17 -7.89
C PHE A 268 26.35 -18.69 -7.95
N VAL A 269 26.99 -18.15 -6.90
CA VAL A 269 27.45 -16.75 -6.88
C VAL A 269 28.54 -16.51 -7.92
N ALA A 270 29.44 -17.47 -8.13
CA ALA A 270 30.47 -17.39 -9.17
C ALA A 270 29.84 -17.34 -10.57
N GLY A 271 28.82 -18.18 -10.84
CA GLY A 271 28.05 -18.15 -12.08
C GLY A 271 27.32 -16.82 -12.29
N LEU A 272 26.70 -16.25 -11.25
CA LEU A 272 26.06 -14.92 -11.34
C LEU A 272 27.07 -13.81 -11.66
N ARG A 273 28.27 -13.85 -11.08
CA ARG A 273 29.34 -12.90 -11.40
C ARG A 273 29.76 -13.01 -12.86
N GLN A 274 29.89 -14.21 -13.41
CA GLN A 274 30.23 -14.39 -14.83
C GLN A 274 29.16 -13.79 -15.75
N LEU A 275 27.88 -13.91 -15.40
CA LEU A 275 26.77 -13.38 -16.20
C LEU A 275 26.62 -11.86 -16.13
N TRP A 276 27.01 -11.22 -15.02
CA TRP A 276 26.82 -9.78 -14.80
C TRP A 276 28.10 -8.94 -14.86
N CYS A 277 29.27 -9.58 -14.80
CA CYS A 277 30.58 -8.94 -14.96
C CYS A 277 31.18 -9.26 -16.33
N VAL A 278 30.36 -9.29 -17.38
CA VAL A 278 30.88 -9.13 -18.74
C VAL A 278 31.42 -7.71 -18.84
N GLU A 279 32.73 -7.59 -19.06
CA GLU A 279 33.46 -6.33 -19.25
C GLU A 279 32.85 -5.44 -20.34
#